data_AF-A0A1B8SDJ3-F1
#
_entry.id   AF-A0A1B8SDJ3-F1
#
_cell.length_a   1.000
_cell.length_b   1.000
_cell.length_c   1.000
_cell.angle_alpha   90.00
_cell.angle_beta   90.00
_cell.angle_gamma   90.00
#
_symmetry.space_group_name_H-M   'P 1'
#
loop_
_entity.id
_entity.type
_entity.pdbx_description
1 polymer ?
#
loop_
_entity_poly.entity_id
_entity_poly.type
_entity_poly.pdbx_seq_one_letter_code
_entity_poly.pdbx_strand_id
1 'polypeptide(L)'
;MIAQRAVRRFGTPAHLASLPGAPKRPPRRYSQTELRERRRTGLTVGHYAGDWSLAREIADVVRPLAERVAAAPSSARFRLPVAWLAEATHELVGVIVGWIAEADAHAKTAHLANEPGKRKYAMTTLIDLAPRPALPEISRESLDAGSWAAVLTAMADDIDGPLSALLGRAYPPNANELRGQTSRSERFARLLAQTLDRAALELERRLDTAQDHPEPTTSTTPTDPRAVLAEMGVTTP
;
A
#
# COMPACT_ATOMS: atom_id res chain seq x y z
N MET A 1 -35.48 -2.42 -41.10
CA MET A 1 -35.44 -2.97 -39.73
C MET A 1 -34.62 -4.25 -39.75
N ILE A 2 -33.39 -4.23 -39.23
CA ILE A 2 -32.53 -5.42 -39.16
C ILE A 2 -32.69 -6.01 -37.76
N ALA A 3 -33.34 -7.17 -37.66
CA ALA A 3 -33.47 -7.92 -36.42
C ALA A 3 -32.11 -8.57 -36.08
N GLN A 4 -31.44 -8.07 -35.04
CA GLN A 4 -30.26 -8.73 -34.47
C GLN A 4 -30.69 -10.06 -33.83
N ARG A 5 -30.38 -11.16 -34.53
CA ARG A 5 -30.58 -12.52 -34.06
C ARG A 5 -29.57 -12.81 -32.94
N ALA A 6 -30.02 -12.79 -31.69
CA ALA A 6 -29.20 -13.17 -30.55
C ALA A 6 -28.74 -14.63 -30.69
N VAL A 7 -27.46 -14.83 -31.00
CA VAL A 7 -26.84 -16.15 -31.07
C VAL A 7 -26.80 -16.74 -29.65
N ARG A 8 -27.64 -17.74 -29.38
CA ARG A 8 -27.60 -18.48 -28.12
C ARG A 8 -26.32 -19.32 -28.08
N ARG A 9 -25.33 -18.87 -27.32
CA ARG A 9 -24.01 -19.51 -27.16
C ARG A 9 -24.07 -20.69 -26.18
N PHE A 10 -24.81 -21.74 -26.55
CA PHE A 10 -24.75 -23.02 -25.86
C PHE A 10 -23.40 -23.70 -26.18
N GLY A 11 -22.73 -24.26 -25.17
CA GLY A 11 -21.49 -25.03 -25.34
C GLY A 11 -20.16 -24.27 -25.17
N THR A 12 -20.17 -22.97 -24.86
CA THR A 12 -18.92 -22.29 -24.48
C THR A 12 -18.41 -22.80 -23.12
N PRO A 13 -17.09 -22.77 -22.84
CA PRO A 13 -16.56 -23.13 -21.52
C PRO A 13 -17.23 -22.34 -20.39
N ALA A 14 -17.57 -21.06 -20.64
CA ALA A 14 -18.31 -20.22 -19.72
C ALA A 14 -19.75 -20.72 -19.50
N HIS A 15 -20.45 -21.15 -20.56
CA HIS A 15 -21.79 -21.72 -20.44
C HIS A 15 -21.78 -23.07 -19.70
N LEU A 16 -20.84 -23.95 -20.02
CA LEU A 16 -20.67 -25.23 -19.33
C LEU A 16 -20.32 -25.06 -17.85
N ALA A 17 -19.50 -24.06 -17.52
CA ALA A 17 -19.19 -23.70 -16.13
C ALA A 17 -20.38 -23.07 -15.37
N SER A 18 -21.39 -22.55 -16.08
CA SER A 18 -22.61 -21.99 -15.49
C SER A 18 -23.72 -23.02 -15.26
N LEU A 19 -23.54 -24.28 -15.69
CA LEU A 19 -24.53 -25.32 -15.50
C LEU A 19 -24.64 -25.76 -14.03
N PRO A 20 -25.86 -26.05 -13.53
CA PRO A 20 -26.05 -26.65 -12.21
C PRO A 20 -25.27 -27.98 -12.12
N GLY A 21 -24.40 -28.11 -11.11
CA GLY A 21 -23.58 -29.32 -10.92
C GLY A 21 -22.20 -29.31 -11.59
N ALA A 22 -21.84 -28.24 -12.31
CA ALA A 22 -20.48 -28.09 -12.79
C ALA A 22 -19.49 -28.06 -11.61
N PRO A 23 -18.33 -28.77 -11.70
CA PRO A 23 -17.34 -28.75 -10.64
C PRO A 23 -16.83 -27.32 -10.45
N LYS A 24 -17.13 -26.72 -9.29
CA LYS A 24 -16.58 -25.41 -8.93
C LYS A 24 -15.08 -25.58 -8.74
N ARG A 25 -14.31 -25.11 -9.72
CA ARG A 25 -12.86 -25.11 -9.63
C ARG A 25 -12.46 -24.34 -8.37
N PRO A 26 -11.60 -24.89 -7.50
CA PRO A 26 -11.17 -24.17 -6.31
C PRO A 26 -10.57 -22.82 -6.73
N PRO A 27 -10.83 -21.74 -5.98
CA PRO A 27 -10.30 -20.43 -6.32
C PRO A 27 -8.77 -20.52 -6.39
N ARG A 28 -8.18 -19.95 -7.46
CA ARG A 28 -6.73 -19.91 -7.62
C ARG A 28 -6.12 -19.13 -6.46
N ARG A 29 -5.14 -19.73 -5.80
CA ARG A 29 -4.31 -19.06 -4.80
C ARG A 29 -3.12 -18.41 -5.50
N TYR A 30 -2.78 -17.21 -5.05
CA TYR A 30 -1.65 -16.45 -5.54
C TYR A 30 -0.70 -16.21 -4.37
N SER A 31 0.60 -16.31 -4.62
CA SER A 31 1.62 -15.84 -3.69
C SER A 31 1.49 -14.35 -3.45
N GLN A 32 2.04 -13.86 -2.34
CA GLN A 32 2.05 -12.43 -2.01
C GLN A 32 2.68 -11.56 -3.10
N THR A 33 3.76 -12.03 -3.72
CA THR A 33 4.40 -11.35 -4.87
C THR A 33 3.47 -11.30 -6.09
N GLU A 34 2.80 -12.41 -6.43
CA GLU A 34 1.80 -12.41 -7.51
C GLU A 34 0.62 -11.49 -7.19
N LEU A 35 0.16 -11.44 -5.94
CA LEU A 35 -0.91 -10.53 -5.52
C LEU A 35 -0.49 -9.07 -5.73
N ARG A 36 0.73 -8.70 -5.34
CA ARG A 36 1.29 -7.37 -5.56
C ARG A 36 1.34 -7.00 -7.03
N GLU A 37 1.90 -7.88 -7.87
CA GLU A 37 2.01 -7.65 -9.30
C GLU A 37 0.63 -7.46 -9.94
N ARG A 38 -0.34 -8.28 -9.55
CA ARG A 38 -1.72 -8.16 -10.02
C ARG A 38 -2.35 -6.83 -9.62
N ARG A 39 -2.16 -6.37 -8.38
CA ARG A 39 -2.65 -5.03 -7.96
C ARG A 39 -2.07 -3.93 -8.83
N ARG A 40 -0.75 -3.94 -9.05
CA ARG A 40 -0.04 -2.90 -9.81
C ARG A 40 -0.41 -2.89 -11.29
N THR A 41 -0.75 -4.05 -11.85
CA THR A 41 -1.19 -4.20 -13.25
C THR A 41 -2.71 -4.08 -13.44
N GLY A 42 -3.46 -3.80 -12.37
CA GLY A 42 -4.93 -3.69 -12.43
C GLY A 42 -5.66 -5.03 -12.64
N LEU A 43 -4.96 -6.15 -12.47
CA LEU A 43 -5.55 -7.48 -12.53
C LEU A 43 -6.27 -7.81 -11.21
N THR A 44 -7.29 -8.68 -11.31
CA THR A 44 -8.07 -9.11 -10.14
C THR A 44 -7.21 -9.91 -9.17
N VAL A 45 -7.03 -9.40 -7.95
CA VAL A 45 -6.06 -9.99 -7.00
C VAL A 45 -6.53 -11.31 -6.39
N GLY A 46 -7.82 -11.62 -6.40
CA GLY A 46 -8.34 -12.82 -5.73
C GLY A 46 -8.47 -12.62 -4.21
N HIS A 47 -8.13 -13.63 -3.41
CA HIS A 47 -8.33 -13.65 -1.96
C HIS A 47 -7.00 -13.59 -1.21
N TYR A 48 -6.92 -12.72 -0.19
CA TYR A 48 -5.81 -12.68 0.77
C TYR A 48 -6.13 -13.65 1.90
N ALA A 49 -5.25 -14.62 2.13
CA ALA A 49 -5.42 -15.64 3.16
C ALA A 49 -4.65 -15.28 4.45
N GLY A 50 -4.79 -16.13 5.47
CA GLY A 50 -4.17 -15.93 6.79
C GLY A 50 -2.69 -16.31 6.89
N ASP A 51 -2.02 -16.45 5.75
CA ASP A 51 -0.56 -16.57 5.61
C ASP A 51 0.07 -15.30 5.02
N TRP A 52 -0.74 -14.27 4.75
CA TRP A 52 -0.28 -13.00 4.20
C TRP A 52 0.31 -12.10 5.30
N SER A 53 1.40 -11.39 5.00
CA SER A 53 2.11 -10.50 5.93
C SER A 53 2.24 -9.08 5.39
N LEU A 54 1.70 -8.11 6.12
CA LEU A 54 1.84 -6.68 5.90
C LEU A 54 3.28 -6.20 6.06
N ALA A 55 3.96 -6.64 7.13
CA ALA A 55 5.35 -6.26 7.37
C ALA A 55 6.22 -6.69 6.19
N ARG A 56 6.05 -7.94 5.72
CA ARG A 56 6.72 -8.42 4.51
C ARG A 56 6.34 -7.63 3.26
N GLU A 57 5.07 -7.24 3.12
CA GLU A 57 4.62 -6.45 1.97
C GLU A 57 5.30 -5.08 1.92
N ILE A 58 5.31 -4.38 3.06
CA ILE A 58 5.96 -3.07 3.18
C ILE A 58 7.46 -3.23 2.92
N ALA A 59 8.12 -4.20 3.54
CA ALA A 59 9.55 -4.44 3.35
C ALA A 59 9.90 -4.71 1.88
N ASP A 60 9.17 -5.60 1.21
CA ASP A 60 9.44 -5.95 -0.18
C ASP A 60 9.18 -4.79 -1.16
N VAL A 61 8.25 -3.89 -0.84
CA VAL A 61 7.97 -2.70 -1.65
C VAL A 61 8.98 -1.59 -1.39
N VAL A 62 9.29 -1.34 -0.12
CA VAL A 62 10.03 -0.16 0.32
C VAL A 62 11.54 -0.37 0.27
N ARG A 63 12.04 -1.55 0.64
CA ARG A 63 13.50 -1.82 0.71
C ARG A 63 14.22 -1.55 -0.62
N PRO A 64 13.74 -2.04 -1.79
CA PRO A 64 14.41 -1.75 -3.05
C PRO A 64 14.44 -0.25 -3.39
N LEU A 65 13.40 0.50 -2.99
CA LEU A 65 13.35 1.96 -3.21
C LEU A 65 14.34 2.69 -2.30
N ALA A 66 14.47 2.26 -1.05
CA ALA A 66 15.44 2.83 -0.11
C ALA A 66 16.88 2.58 -0.54
N GLU A 67 17.20 1.39 -1.04
CA GLU A 67 18.50 1.07 -1.62
C GLU A 67 18.82 2.00 -2.81
N ARG A 68 17.84 2.22 -3.70
CA ARG A 68 18.00 3.13 -4.85
C ARG A 68 18.17 4.59 -4.44
N VAL A 69 17.42 5.06 -3.43
CA VAL A 69 17.56 6.43 -2.90
C VAL A 69 18.93 6.63 -2.24
N ALA A 70 19.40 5.66 -1.45
CA ALA A 70 20.71 5.71 -0.79
C ALA A 70 21.87 5.69 -1.80
N ALA A 71 21.71 4.96 -2.90
CA ALA A 71 22.69 4.89 -3.98
C ALA A 71 22.67 6.11 -4.93
N ALA A 72 21.66 6.98 -4.83
CA ALA A 72 21.54 8.13 -5.73
C ALA A 72 22.60 9.21 -5.41
N PRO A 73 23.12 9.93 -6.41
CA PRO A 73 24.12 11.01 -6.19
C PRO A 73 23.65 12.11 -5.24
N SER A 74 22.33 12.30 -5.11
CA SER A 74 21.72 13.24 -4.18
C SER A 74 20.40 12.67 -3.63
N SER A 75 20.52 11.89 -2.57
CA SER A 75 19.40 11.39 -1.75
C SER A 75 18.42 12.49 -1.35
N ALA A 76 18.92 13.69 -1.02
CA ALA A 76 18.14 14.84 -0.58
C ALA A 76 17.01 15.24 -1.54
N ARG A 77 17.18 15.00 -2.86
CA ARG A 77 16.13 15.26 -3.87
C ARG A 77 14.89 14.41 -3.68
N PHE A 78 15.04 13.25 -3.03
CA PHE A 78 13.95 12.30 -2.77
C PHE A 78 13.31 12.47 -1.39
N ARG A 79 13.73 13.46 -0.59
CA ARG A 79 13.17 13.70 0.76
C ARG A 79 11.65 13.80 0.77
N LEU A 80 11.08 14.62 -0.12
CA LEU A 80 9.64 14.84 -0.19
C LEU A 80 8.88 13.58 -0.71
N PRO A 81 9.29 12.93 -1.81
CA PRO A 81 8.74 11.64 -2.21
C PRO A 81 8.77 10.55 -1.13
N VAL A 82 9.88 10.44 -0.37
CA VAL A 82 10.00 9.48 0.72
C VAL A 82 9.06 9.83 1.87
N ALA A 83 8.89 11.13 2.19
CA ALA A 83 7.91 11.57 3.19
C ALA A 83 6.47 11.19 2.78
N TRP A 84 6.09 11.35 1.51
CA TRP A 84 4.77 10.91 1.03
C TRP A 84 4.58 9.40 1.11
N LEU A 85 5.63 8.62 0.85
CA LEU A 85 5.57 7.16 1.02
C LEU A 85 5.42 6.78 2.50
N ALA A 86 6.09 7.49 3.41
CA ALA A 86 5.93 7.32 4.85
C ALA A 86 4.50 7.64 5.31
N GLU A 87 3.92 8.76 4.86
CA GLU A 87 2.54 9.15 5.12
C GLU A 87 1.54 8.12 4.58
N ALA A 88 1.72 7.65 3.35
CA ALA A 88 0.85 6.62 2.76
C ALA A 88 0.93 5.29 3.51
N THR A 89 2.12 4.92 4.01
CA THR A 89 2.32 3.72 4.84
C THR A 89 1.66 3.88 6.19
N HIS A 90 1.79 5.06 6.82
CA HIS A 90 1.11 5.42 8.06
C HIS A 90 -0.42 5.37 7.92
N GLU A 91 -0.97 5.92 6.85
CA GLU A 91 -2.41 5.88 6.54
C GLU A 91 -2.88 4.42 6.39
N LEU A 92 -2.18 3.62 5.59
CA LEU A 92 -2.47 2.20 5.38
C LEU A 92 -2.55 1.45 6.73
N VAL A 93 -1.51 1.60 7.55
CA VAL A 93 -1.41 0.96 8.87
C VAL A 93 -2.52 1.46 9.81
N GLY A 94 -2.80 2.76 9.82
CA GLY A 94 -3.86 3.36 10.64
C GLY A 94 -5.26 2.85 10.30
N VAL A 95 -5.58 2.67 9.02
CA VAL A 95 -6.87 2.08 8.59
C VAL A 95 -6.97 0.62 9.03
N ILE A 96 -5.88 -0.14 8.93
CA ILE A 96 -5.84 -1.55 9.34
C ILE A 96 -6.00 -1.70 10.86
N VAL A 97 -5.33 -0.86 11.66
CA VAL A 97 -5.54 -0.78 13.11
C VAL A 97 -7.02 -0.61 13.42
N GLY A 98 -7.71 0.29 12.69
CA GLY A 98 -9.15 0.48 12.83
C GLY A 98 -9.96 -0.80 12.57
N TRP A 99 -9.62 -1.57 11.53
CA TRP A 99 -10.31 -2.84 11.25
C TRP A 99 -10.07 -3.91 12.31
N ILE A 100 -8.85 -3.98 12.85
CA ILE A 100 -8.49 -4.92 13.92
C ILE A 100 -9.25 -4.53 15.20
N ALA A 101 -9.24 -3.24 15.55
CA ALA A 101 -9.95 -2.71 16.71
C ALA A 101 -11.46 -2.92 16.61
N GLU A 102 -12.05 -2.73 15.43
CA GLU A 102 -13.47 -3.02 15.18
C GLU A 102 -13.79 -4.50 15.43
N ALA A 103 -12.97 -5.41 14.90
CA ALA A 103 -13.17 -6.86 15.09
C ALA A 103 -13.03 -7.27 16.57
N ASP A 104 -12.04 -6.73 17.28
CA ASP A 104 -11.82 -6.97 18.70
C ASP A 104 -12.95 -6.39 19.56
N ALA A 105 -13.39 -5.16 19.29
CA ALA A 105 -14.51 -4.52 19.96
C ALA A 105 -15.82 -5.31 19.77
N HIS A 106 -16.07 -5.84 18.57
CA HIS A 106 -17.20 -6.73 18.33
C HIS A 106 -17.20 -7.97 19.22
N ALA A 107 -16.04 -8.61 19.38
CA ALA A 107 -15.89 -9.79 20.22
C ALA A 107 -16.06 -9.45 21.71
N LYS A 108 -15.35 -8.42 22.19
CA LYS A 108 -15.39 -7.97 23.59
C LYS A 108 -16.77 -7.53 24.04
N THR A 109 -17.57 -6.93 23.15
CA THR A 109 -18.91 -6.41 23.47
C THR A 109 -20.05 -7.37 23.12
N ALA A 110 -19.75 -8.62 22.73
CA ALA A 110 -20.78 -9.61 22.37
C ALA A 110 -21.81 -9.86 23.48
N HIS A 111 -21.37 -9.81 24.74
CA HIS A 111 -22.22 -9.98 25.93
C HIS A 111 -23.24 -8.83 26.13
N LEU A 112 -23.02 -7.66 25.51
CA LEU A 112 -23.93 -6.51 25.55
C LEU A 112 -25.00 -6.56 24.45
N ALA A 113 -25.24 -7.71 23.82
CA ALA A 113 -26.18 -7.86 22.71
C ALA A 113 -27.60 -7.37 23.04
N ASN A 114 -28.04 -7.48 24.30
CA ASN A 114 -29.37 -7.05 24.75
C ASN A 114 -29.43 -5.55 25.11
N GLU A 115 -28.31 -4.83 25.06
CA GLU A 115 -28.18 -3.42 25.44
C GLU A 115 -27.55 -2.60 24.30
N PRO A 116 -28.27 -2.38 23.18
CA PRO A 116 -27.69 -1.87 21.93
C PRO A 116 -27.04 -0.49 22.09
N GLY A 117 -27.57 0.37 22.95
CA GLY A 117 -26.98 1.69 23.26
C GLY A 117 -25.62 1.56 23.96
N LYS A 118 -25.53 0.73 25.01
CA LYS A 118 -24.27 0.48 25.74
C LYS A 118 -23.25 -0.22 24.85
N ARG A 119 -23.70 -1.19 24.05
CA ARG A 119 -22.84 -1.89 23.10
C ARG A 119 -22.23 -0.93 22.08
N LYS A 120 -23.04 -0.09 21.46
CA LYS A 120 -22.57 0.91 20.48
C LYS A 120 -21.54 1.84 21.10
N TYR A 121 -21.84 2.40 22.28
CA TYR A 121 -20.92 3.29 22.99
C TYR A 121 -19.60 2.58 23.31
N ALA A 122 -19.64 1.40 23.93
CA ALA A 122 -18.46 0.63 24.28
C ALA A 122 -17.61 0.27 23.05
N MET A 123 -18.24 -0.12 21.94
CA MET A 123 -17.53 -0.40 20.70
C MET A 123 -16.81 0.83 20.15
N THR A 124 -17.50 1.97 20.05
CA THR A 124 -16.89 3.23 19.60
C THR A 124 -15.70 3.62 20.48
N THR A 125 -15.87 3.58 21.80
CA THR A 125 -14.78 3.89 22.74
C THR A 125 -13.58 2.94 22.58
N LEU A 126 -13.80 1.64 22.40
CA LEU A 126 -12.71 0.69 22.18
C LEU A 126 -11.97 0.94 20.85
N ILE A 127 -12.69 1.30 19.80
CA ILE A 127 -12.10 1.62 18.49
C ILE A 127 -11.30 2.93 18.56
N ASP A 128 -11.83 3.95 19.24
CA ASP A 128 -11.20 5.26 19.37
C ASP A 128 -9.92 5.20 20.23
N LEU A 129 -9.87 4.30 21.22
CA LEU A 129 -8.70 4.08 22.08
C LEU A 129 -7.62 3.17 21.46
N ALA A 130 -7.87 2.62 20.26
CA ALA A 130 -6.90 1.73 19.63
C ALA A 130 -5.58 2.48 19.34
N PRO A 131 -4.43 1.96 19.82
CA PRO A 131 -3.15 2.62 19.63
C PRO A 131 -2.78 2.63 18.15
N ARG A 132 -2.45 3.81 17.63
CA ARG A 132 -1.95 3.98 16.27
C ARG A 132 -0.46 4.29 16.33
N PRO A 133 0.37 3.71 15.45
CA PRO A 133 1.78 4.08 15.41
C PRO A 133 1.91 5.56 15.05
N ALA A 134 2.93 6.20 15.61
CA ALA A 134 3.29 7.56 15.22
C ALA A 134 3.79 7.58 13.77
N LEU A 135 3.58 8.69 13.07
CA LEU A 135 4.23 8.92 11.78
C LEU A 135 5.74 9.06 12.03
N PRO A 136 6.60 8.22 11.44
CA PRO A 136 8.03 8.31 11.67
C PRO A 136 8.62 9.56 11.02
N GLU A 137 9.56 10.19 11.71
CA GLU A 137 10.34 11.29 11.17
C GLU A 137 11.48 10.75 10.30
N ILE A 138 11.49 11.15 9.02
CA ILE A 138 12.55 10.76 8.08
C ILE A 138 13.67 11.80 8.15
N SER A 139 14.75 11.46 8.87
CA SER A 139 15.94 12.29 8.97
C SER A 139 16.79 12.21 7.69
N ARG A 140 17.66 13.20 7.48
CA ARG A 140 18.62 13.18 6.36
C ARG A 140 19.54 11.95 6.44
N GLU A 141 20.06 11.66 7.63
CA GLU A 141 20.90 10.48 7.86
C GLU A 141 20.18 9.18 7.50
N SER A 142 18.89 9.06 7.87
CA SER A 142 18.11 7.88 7.50
C SER A 142 17.91 7.76 6.00
N LEU A 143 17.73 8.89 5.30
CA LEU A 143 17.58 8.98 3.85
C LEU A 143 18.86 8.52 3.13
N ASP A 144 20.01 9.01 3.59
CA ASP A 144 21.33 8.69 3.05
C ASP A 144 21.68 7.20 3.28
N ALA A 145 21.34 6.66 4.45
CA ALA A 145 21.59 5.27 4.79
C ALA A 145 20.53 4.28 4.26
N GLY A 146 19.39 4.77 3.76
CA GLY A 146 18.25 3.93 3.40
C GLY A 146 17.56 3.24 4.60
N SER A 147 17.91 3.61 5.84
CA SER A 147 17.41 2.95 7.06
C SER A 147 15.93 3.26 7.35
N TRP A 148 15.36 4.26 6.67
CA TRP A 148 13.94 4.58 6.75
C TRP A 148 13.03 3.42 6.31
N ALA A 149 13.48 2.51 5.44
CA ALA A 149 12.70 1.33 5.05
C ALA A 149 12.38 0.41 6.23
N ALA A 150 13.33 0.20 7.13
CA ALA A 150 13.15 -0.62 8.32
C ALA A 150 12.15 0.03 9.28
N VAL A 151 12.22 1.37 9.42
CA VAL A 151 11.28 2.13 10.25
C VAL A 151 9.85 2.03 9.74
N LEU A 152 9.64 2.15 8.42
CA LEU A 152 8.30 1.99 7.82
C LEU A 152 7.78 0.56 7.95
N THR A 153 8.65 -0.45 7.83
CA THR A 153 8.30 -1.86 8.02
C THR A 153 7.84 -2.13 9.45
N ALA A 154 8.57 -1.60 10.44
CA ALA A 154 8.30 -1.80 11.86
C ALA A 154 6.92 -1.27 12.30
N MET A 155 6.33 -0.33 11.56
CA MET A 155 4.96 0.15 11.83
C MET A 155 3.91 -0.96 11.75
N ALA A 156 4.20 -2.05 11.04
CA ALA A 156 3.28 -3.17 10.87
C ALA A 156 3.50 -4.31 11.88
N ASP A 157 4.58 -4.31 12.65
CA ASP A 157 5.00 -5.47 13.45
C ASP A 157 3.90 -5.94 14.42
N ASP A 158 3.28 -5.00 15.14
CA ASP A 158 2.23 -5.31 16.13
C ASP A 158 0.89 -5.70 15.51
N ILE A 159 0.66 -5.38 14.22
CA ILE A 159 -0.62 -5.59 13.54
C ILE A 159 -0.58 -6.70 12.48
N ASP A 160 0.60 -7.21 12.14
CA ASP A 160 0.80 -8.21 11.09
C ASP A 160 0.00 -9.49 11.36
N GLY A 161 0.22 -10.08 12.53
CA GLY A 161 -0.48 -11.29 12.97
C GLY A 161 -2.00 -11.10 13.09
N PRO A 162 -2.48 -10.07 13.81
CA PRO A 162 -3.91 -9.78 13.90
C PRO A 162 -4.59 -9.54 12.54
N LEU A 163 -3.93 -8.81 11.62
CA LEU A 163 -4.43 -8.63 10.26
C LEU A 163 -4.49 -9.96 9.52
N SER A 164 -3.43 -10.77 9.58
CA SER A 164 -3.40 -12.08 8.92
C SER A 164 -4.53 -12.98 9.41
N ALA A 165 -4.76 -13.04 10.72
CA ALA A 165 -5.89 -13.75 11.31
C ALA A 165 -7.26 -13.17 10.89
N LEU A 166 -7.36 -11.85 10.71
CA LEU A 166 -8.58 -11.21 10.19
C LEU A 166 -8.84 -11.60 8.74
N LEU A 167 -7.81 -11.61 7.90
CA LEU A 167 -7.90 -12.00 6.48
C LEU A 167 -8.22 -13.50 6.33
N GLY A 168 -7.61 -14.36 7.15
CA GLY A 168 -7.88 -15.80 7.16
C GLY A 168 -9.32 -16.18 7.54
N ARG A 169 -10.05 -15.28 8.24
CA ARG A 169 -11.47 -15.45 8.57
C ARG A 169 -12.41 -14.74 7.58
N ALA A 170 -11.87 -13.96 6.66
CA ALA A 170 -12.68 -13.20 5.72
C ALA A 170 -13.29 -14.11 4.65
N TYR A 171 -14.52 -13.81 4.25
CA TYR A 171 -15.13 -14.47 3.09
C TYR A 171 -14.32 -14.16 1.81
N PRO A 172 -14.18 -15.15 0.91
CA PRO A 172 -13.58 -14.91 -0.39
C PRO A 172 -14.44 -13.96 -1.24
N PRO A 173 -13.85 -13.31 -2.25
CA PRO A 173 -14.62 -12.52 -3.22
C PRO A 173 -15.79 -13.31 -3.81
N ASN A 174 -16.95 -12.66 -3.97
CA ASN A 174 -18.19 -13.27 -4.49
C ASN A 174 -18.79 -14.40 -3.64
N ALA A 175 -18.40 -14.54 -2.36
CA ALA A 175 -19.08 -15.45 -1.45
C ALA A 175 -20.56 -15.04 -1.25
N ASN A 176 -21.45 -16.02 -1.11
CA ASN A 176 -22.89 -15.78 -0.99
C ASN A 176 -23.23 -14.97 0.28
N GLU A 177 -22.47 -15.19 1.35
CA GLU A 177 -22.59 -14.53 2.65
C GLU A 177 -22.37 -13.02 2.56
N LEU A 178 -21.63 -12.55 1.55
CA LEU A 178 -21.40 -11.13 1.31
C LEU A 178 -22.62 -10.43 0.71
N ARG A 179 -23.60 -11.15 0.14
CA ARG A 179 -24.82 -10.58 -0.46
C ARG A 179 -24.54 -9.42 -1.43
N GLY A 180 -23.50 -9.57 -2.25
CA GLY A 180 -23.06 -8.55 -3.23
C GLY A 180 -22.17 -7.44 -2.65
N GLN A 181 -21.86 -7.46 -1.36
CA GLN A 181 -20.89 -6.55 -0.75
C GLN A 181 -19.45 -6.93 -1.08
N THR A 182 -18.55 -5.94 -1.02
CA THR A 182 -17.11 -6.19 -1.19
C THR A 182 -16.54 -6.98 -0.02
N SER A 183 -15.76 -8.01 -0.33
CA SER A 183 -15.02 -8.79 0.64
C SER A 183 -13.96 -7.94 1.34
N ARG A 184 -13.49 -8.41 2.51
CA ARG A 184 -12.35 -7.79 3.21
C ARG A 184 -11.11 -7.78 2.33
N SER A 185 -10.86 -8.87 1.59
CA SER A 185 -9.76 -8.99 0.64
C SER A 185 -9.81 -7.94 -0.47
N GLU A 186 -10.99 -7.66 -1.03
CA GLU A 186 -11.15 -6.62 -2.07
C GLU A 186 -10.97 -5.22 -1.50
N ARG A 187 -11.51 -4.95 -0.31
CA ARG A 187 -11.28 -3.69 0.40
C ARG A 187 -9.80 -3.49 0.71
N PHE A 188 -9.12 -4.56 1.13
CA PHE A 188 -7.70 -4.54 1.45
C PHE A 188 -6.82 -4.33 0.22
N ALA A 189 -7.11 -5.04 -0.89
CA ALA A 189 -6.48 -4.81 -2.18
C ALA A 189 -6.56 -3.35 -2.61
N ARG A 190 -7.75 -2.76 -2.51
CA ARG A 190 -8.00 -1.37 -2.89
C ARG A 190 -7.21 -0.41 -2.00
N LEU A 191 -7.20 -0.66 -0.69
CA LEU A 191 -6.43 0.14 0.26
C LEU A 191 -4.93 0.13 -0.08
N LEU A 192 -4.33 -1.05 -0.29
CA LEU A 192 -2.93 -1.18 -0.71
C LEU A 192 -2.65 -0.46 -2.03
N ALA A 193 -3.54 -0.61 -3.02
CA ALA A 193 -3.40 0.02 -4.32
C ALA A 193 -3.44 1.56 -4.23
N GLN A 194 -4.30 2.12 -3.38
CA GLN A 194 -4.50 3.56 -3.24
C GLN A 194 -3.46 4.25 -2.36
N THR A 195 -2.85 3.51 -1.43
CA THR A 195 -1.84 4.02 -0.49
C THR A 195 -0.43 3.61 -0.94
N LEU A 196 0.07 2.48 -0.43
CA LEU A 196 1.44 2.01 -0.59
C LEU A 196 1.87 1.87 -2.06
N ASP A 197 1.08 1.17 -2.88
CA ASP A 197 1.47 0.93 -4.28
C ASP A 197 1.53 2.23 -5.08
N ARG A 198 0.56 3.13 -4.90
CA ARG A 198 0.54 4.42 -5.60
C ARG A 198 1.74 5.28 -5.22
N ALA A 199 2.04 5.41 -3.93
CA ALA A 199 3.16 6.19 -3.44
C ALA A 199 4.51 5.58 -3.88
N ALA A 200 4.63 4.25 -3.82
CA ALA A 200 5.82 3.54 -4.28
C ALA A 200 6.07 3.73 -5.78
N LEU A 201 5.04 3.61 -6.62
CA LEU A 201 5.14 3.82 -8.07
C LEU A 201 5.48 5.28 -8.43
N GLU A 202 5.07 6.25 -7.62
CA GLU A 202 5.47 7.65 -7.80
C GLU A 202 6.96 7.87 -7.46
N LEU A 203 7.45 7.30 -6.36
CA LEU A 203 8.88 7.34 -6.02
C LEU A 203 9.73 6.62 -7.07
N GLU A 204 9.28 5.44 -7.52
CA GLU A 204 9.93 4.66 -8.58
C GLU A 204 10.08 5.47 -9.87
N ARG A 205 9.00 6.08 -10.36
CA ARG A 205 9.04 6.94 -11.56
C ARG A 205 10.01 8.11 -11.42
N ARG A 206 10.14 8.71 -10.23
CA ARG A 206 11.10 9.79 -9.97
C ARG A 206 12.53 9.30 -9.96
N LEU A 207 12.78 8.11 -9.39
CA LEU A 207 14.10 7.47 -9.42
C LEU A 207 14.50 7.13 -10.86
N ASP A 208 13.59 6.58 -11.66
CA ASP A 208 13.82 6.26 -13.07
C ASP A 208 14.17 7.55 -13.85
N THR A 209 13.38 8.60 -13.69
CA THR A 209 13.62 9.91 -14.34
C THR A 209 14.99 10.49 -13.97
N ALA A 210 15.41 10.38 -12.71
CA ALA A 210 16.71 10.88 -12.26
C ALA A 210 17.89 10.04 -12.77
N GLN A 211 17.66 8.76 -13.09
CA GLN A 211 18.66 7.88 -13.69
C GLN A 211 18.82 8.12 -15.20
N ASP A 212 17.71 8.37 -15.90
CA ASP A 212 17.71 8.64 -17.35
C ASP A 212 18.23 10.04 -17.69
N HIS A 213 17.99 10.99 -16.79
CA HIS A 213 18.47 12.37 -16.91
C HIS A 213 19.34 12.73 -15.71
N PRO A 214 20.58 12.18 -15.64
CA PRO A 214 21.54 12.66 -14.68
C PRO A 214 21.76 14.14 -15.00
N GLU A 215 21.39 15.03 -14.07
CA GLU A 215 21.64 16.45 -14.31
C GLU A 215 23.12 16.64 -14.63
N PRO A 216 23.45 17.55 -15.56
CA PRO A 216 24.84 17.91 -15.76
C PRO A 216 25.35 18.34 -14.38
N THR A 217 26.37 17.63 -13.90
CA THR A 217 27.15 18.07 -12.75
C THR A 217 27.76 19.40 -13.16
N THR A 218 27.03 20.48 -12.94
CA THR A 218 27.58 21.82 -12.94
C THR A 218 28.50 21.87 -11.74
N SER A 219 29.70 21.36 -11.98
CA SER A 219 30.95 21.80 -11.39
C SER A 219 31.16 23.27 -11.79
N THR A 220 30.19 24.13 -11.47
CA THR A 220 30.49 25.53 -11.26
C THR A 220 31.18 25.55 -9.92
N THR A 221 32.51 25.44 -9.97
CA THR A 221 33.35 26.19 -9.02
C THR A 221 32.62 27.52 -8.83
N PRO A 222 32.24 27.90 -7.59
CA PRO A 222 31.64 29.20 -7.39
C PRO A 222 32.72 30.21 -7.76
N THR A 223 32.71 30.65 -9.02
CA THR A 223 33.60 31.69 -9.48
C THR A 223 33.15 32.90 -8.72
N ASP A 224 33.93 33.30 -7.72
CA ASP A 224 33.65 34.46 -6.90
C ASP A 224 33.37 35.62 -7.87
N PRO A 225 32.13 36.16 -7.89
CA PRO A 225 31.78 37.22 -8.82
C PRO A 225 32.70 38.44 -8.64
N ARG A 226 33.30 38.61 -7.45
CA ARG A 226 34.31 39.64 -7.20
C ARG A 226 35.64 39.35 -7.88
N ALA A 227 36.07 38.09 -7.95
CA ALA A 227 37.29 37.70 -8.67
C ALA A 227 37.13 37.93 -10.19
N VAL A 228 35.95 37.64 -10.73
CA VAL A 228 35.60 37.86 -12.14
C VAL A 228 35.54 39.36 -12.48
N LEU A 229 34.95 40.17 -11.58
CA LEU A 229 34.92 41.62 -11.73
C LEU A 229 36.32 42.24 -11.62
N ALA A 230 37.17 41.72 -10.74
CA ALA A 230 38.56 42.15 -10.58
C ALA A 230 39.41 41.83 -11.83
N GLU A 231 39.25 40.64 -12.43
CA GLU A 231 39.89 40.30 -13.71
C GLU A 231 39.44 41.22 -14.86
N MET A 232 38.20 41.71 -14.81
CA MET A 232 37.67 42.69 -15.78
C MET A 232 38.03 44.15 -15.44
N GLY A 233 38.87 44.39 -14.41
CA GLY A 233 39.30 45.73 -14.02
C GLY A 233 38.23 46.58 -13.35
N VAL A 234 37.11 45.97 -12.93
CA VAL A 234 36.02 46.66 -12.22
C VAL A 234 36.31 46.58 -10.72
N THR A 235 36.73 47.70 -10.14
CA THR A 235 36.90 47.83 -8.69
C THR A 235 35.54 47.99 -8.04
N THR A 236 35.13 47.00 -7.23
CA THR A 236 33.93 47.09 -6.38
C THR A 236 34.34 47.50 -4.96
N PRO A 237 33.63 48.43 -4.30
CA PRO A 237 33.95 48.88 -2.93
C PRO A 237 33.61 47.84 -1.85
#